data_AF-A0A939YYQ3-F1
#
_entry.id   AF-A0A939YYQ3-F1
#
_cell.length_a   1.000
_cell.length_b   1.000
_cell.length_c   1.000
_cell.angle_alpha   90.00
_cell.angle_beta   90.00
_cell.angle_gamma   90.00
#
_symmetry.space_group_name_H-M   'P 1'
#
loop_
_entity.id
_entity.type
_entity.pdbx_description
1 polymer ?
#
loop_
_entity_poly.entity_id
_entity_poly.type
_entity_poly.pdbx_seq_one_letter_code
_entity_poly.pdbx_strand_id
1 'polypeptide(L)'
;MAGNARGEAALSALRGLGVAVGLTLAGMLALAALVVWAGLSDSALIALNQALKIVSIAAGALFAVKPGGRRGLPLGGCVGLIYIALGYGLVALTGVAMITPKMLAMEMVMGLAFGALCGVVTANLPAKRVVR
;
A
#
# COMPACT_ATOMS: atom_id res chain seq x y z
N MET A 1 14.89 -24.06 -12.41
CA MET A 1 14.92 -23.35 -11.11
C MET A 1 14.31 -21.93 -11.13
N ALA A 2 14.02 -21.30 -12.28
CA ALA A 2 13.45 -19.93 -12.33
C ALA A 2 11.94 -19.82 -11.99
N GLY A 3 11.19 -20.94 -12.05
CA GLY A 3 9.74 -20.96 -11.77
C GLY A 3 9.38 -20.64 -10.31
N ASN A 4 10.11 -21.23 -9.35
CA ASN A 4 9.83 -21.05 -7.92
C ASN A 4 10.08 -19.61 -7.44
N ALA A 5 11.11 -18.94 -7.96
CA ALA A 5 11.46 -17.58 -7.55
C ALA A 5 10.39 -16.53 -7.92
N ARG A 6 9.67 -16.73 -9.03
CA ARG A 6 8.56 -15.85 -9.42
C ARG A 6 7.33 -16.08 -8.55
N GLY A 7 7.01 -17.34 -8.25
CA GLY A 7 5.89 -17.71 -7.37
C GLY A 7 6.06 -17.16 -5.95
N GLU A 8 7.26 -17.26 -5.37
CA GLU A 8 7.55 -16.73 -4.05
C GLU A 8 7.47 -15.20 -3.98
N ALA A 9 7.95 -14.52 -5.03
CA ALA A 9 7.85 -13.06 -5.13
C ALA A 9 6.38 -12.62 -5.26
N ALA A 10 5.60 -13.29 -6.10
CA ALA A 10 4.18 -13.02 -6.26
C ALA A 10 3.40 -13.24 -4.96
N LEU A 11 3.65 -14.35 -4.27
CA LEU A 11 3.02 -14.63 -2.98
C LEU A 11 3.39 -13.60 -1.92
N SER A 12 4.64 -13.14 -1.91
CA SER A 12 5.10 -12.10 -0.98
C SER A 12 4.42 -10.75 -1.27
N ALA A 13 4.31 -10.38 -2.54
CA ALA A 13 3.57 -9.19 -2.95
C ALA A 13 2.08 -9.28 -2.58
N LEU A 14 1.44 -10.43 -2.80
CA LEU A 14 0.03 -10.67 -2.42
C LEU A 14 -0.19 -10.54 -0.91
N ARG A 15 0.74 -11.07 -0.09
CA ARG A 15 0.67 -10.93 1.38
C ARG A 15 0.76 -9.46 1.80
N GLY A 16 1.73 -8.73 1.25
CA GLY A 16 1.87 -7.30 1.53
C GLY A 16 0.65 -6.51 1.09
N LEU A 17 0.12 -6.81 -0.10
CA LEU A 17 -1.09 -6.19 -0.62
C LEU A 17 -2.30 -6.48 0.29
N GLY A 18 -2.45 -7.72 0.77
CA GLY A 18 -3.49 -8.10 1.73
C GLY A 18 -3.41 -7.30 3.03
N VAL A 19 -2.21 -7.07 3.55
CA VAL A 19 -1.98 -6.20 4.72
C VAL A 19 -2.37 -4.75 4.42
N ALA A 20 -1.93 -4.19 3.29
CA ALA A 20 -2.26 -2.82 2.90
C ALA A 20 -3.76 -2.61 2.74
N VAL A 21 -4.44 -3.52 2.03
CA VAL A 21 -5.89 -3.48 1.84
C VAL A 21 -6.62 -3.64 3.17
N GLY A 22 -6.24 -4.62 3.98
CA GLY A 22 -6.86 -4.85 5.30
C GLY A 22 -6.74 -3.64 6.22
N LEU A 23 -5.54 -3.02 6.29
CA LEU A 23 -5.32 -1.82 7.09
C LEU A 23 -6.16 -0.63 6.59
N THR A 24 -6.28 -0.50 5.27
CA THR A 24 -7.09 0.56 4.65
C THR A 24 -8.56 0.37 4.96
N LEU A 25 -9.10 -0.84 4.82
CA LEU A 25 -10.49 -1.13 5.13
C LEU A 25 -10.79 -0.85 6.62
N ALA A 26 -9.94 -1.30 7.53
CA ALA A 26 -10.07 -1.02 8.95
C ALA A 26 -9.99 0.49 9.25
N GLY A 27 -9.03 1.20 8.66
CA GLY A 27 -8.88 2.64 8.82
C GLY A 27 -10.05 3.44 8.23
N MET A 28 -10.60 2.99 7.09
CA MET A 28 -11.78 3.61 6.47
C MET A 28 -13.03 3.45 7.34
N LEU A 29 -13.22 2.29 7.98
CA LEU A 29 -14.30 2.11 8.96
C LEU A 29 -14.15 3.07 10.14
N ALA A 30 -12.92 3.25 10.64
CA ALA A 30 -12.65 4.22 11.70
C ALA A 30 -12.88 5.67 11.24
N LEU A 31 -12.44 6.04 10.04
CA LEU A 31 -12.70 7.36 9.46
C LEU A 31 -14.19 7.62 9.26
N ALA A 32 -14.94 6.62 8.79
CA ALA A 32 -16.39 6.73 8.66
C ALA A 32 -17.06 7.00 10.01
N ALA A 33 -16.65 6.31 11.09
CA ALA A 33 -17.13 6.57 12.43
C ALA A 33 -16.77 7.99 12.92
N LEU A 34 -15.54 8.45 12.65
CA LEU A 34 -15.10 9.81 12.99
C LEU A 34 -15.89 10.89 12.26
N VAL A 35 -16.22 10.68 10.98
CA VAL A 35 -17.06 11.62 10.22
C VAL A 35 -18.45 11.74 10.87
N VAL A 36 -19.05 10.60 11.24
CA VAL A 36 -20.41 10.58 11.83
C VAL A 36 -20.44 11.15 13.24
N TRP A 37 -19.46 10.84 14.09
CA TRP A 37 -19.49 11.22 15.51
C TRP A 37 -18.77 12.52 15.84
N ALA A 38 -17.69 12.84 15.13
CA ALA A 38 -16.86 14.01 15.40
C ALA A 38 -17.09 15.16 14.40
N GLY A 39 -17.93 14.96 13.36
CA GLY A 39 -18.25 16.00 12.38
C GLY A 39 -17.01 16.48 11.62
N LEU A 40 -16.18 15.54 11.17
CA LEU A 40 -14.90 15.84 10.55
C LEU A 40 -15.07 16.70 9.29
N SER A 41 -14.27 17.75 9.13
CA SER A 41 -14.31 18.59 7.92
C SER A 41 -13.82 17.83 6.68
N ASP A 42 -14.27 18.22 5.49
CA ASP A 42 -13.84 17.63 4.22
C ASP A 42 -12.31 17.69 4.04
N SER A 43 -11.69 18.81 4.42
CA SER A 43 -10.23 18.98 4.36
C SER A 43 -9.48 18.00 5.26
N ALA A 44 -9.98 17.77 6.49
CA ALA A 44 -9.41 16.81 7.41
C ALA A 44 -9.63 15.37 6.92
N LEU A 45 -10.81 15.06 6.37
CA LEU A 45 -11.11 13.76 5.79
C LEU A 45 -10.16 13.43 4.63
N ILE A 46 -9.93 14.37 3.71
CA ILE A 46 -8.99 14.22 2.60
C ILE A 46 -7.57 13.97 3.13
N ALA A 47 -7.11 14.77 4.10
CA ALA A 47 -5.77 14.64 4.67
C ALA A 47 -5.56 13.29 5.39
N LEU A 48 -6.53 12.86 6.20
CA LEU A 48 -6.46 11.57 6.91
C LEU A 48 -6.56 10.38 5.96
N ASN A 49 -7.39 10.45 4.93
CA ASN A 49 -7.43 9.44 3.88
C ASN A 49 -6.07 9.33 3.17
N GLN A 50 -5.42 10.45 2.89
CA GLN A 50 -4.09 10.45 2.28
C GLN A 50 -3.04 9.82 3.21
N ALA A 51 -3.06 10.17 4.49
CA ALA A 51 -2.19 9.58 5.50
C ALA A 51 -2.42 8.07 5.62
N LEU A 52 -3.68 7.63 5.68
CA LEU A 52 -4.05 6.22 5.73
C LEU A 52 -3.51 5.45 4.52
N LYS A 53 -3.67 5.98 3.30
CA LYS A 53 -3.11 5.38 2.08
C LYS A 53 -1.60 5.20 2.18
N ILE A 54 -0.87 6.23 2.63
CA ILE A 54 0.60 6.17 2.77
C ILE A 54 1.00 5.10 3.80
N VAL A 55 0.36 5.08 4.97
CA VAL A 55 0.64 4.11 6.03
C VAL A 55 0.32 2.69 5.58
N SER A 56 -0.79 2.49 4.87
CA SER A 56 -1.17 1.19 4.30
C SER A 56 -0.18 0.69 3.27
N ILE A 57 0.27 1.55 2.35
CA ILE A 57 1.29 1.18 1.35
C ILE A 57 2.61 0.84 2.04
N ALA A 58 3.03 1.63 3.03
CA ALA A 58 4.24 1.37 3.80
C ALA A 58 4.15 0.02 4.52
N ALA A 59 3.04 -0.24 5.24
CA ALA A 59 2.80 -1.52 5.90
C ALA A 59 2.83 -2.68 4.90
N GLY A 60 2.13 -2.57 3.77
CA GLY A 60 2.15 -3.61 2.75
C GLY A 60 3.55 -3.87 2.18
N ALA A 61 4.32 -2.82 1.90
CA ALA A 61 5.69 -2.95 1.40
C ALA A 61 6.62 -3.61 2.44
N LEU A 62 6.50 -3.25 3.73
CA LEU A 62 7.25 -3.86 4.83
C LEU A 62 6.94 -5.36 4.98
N PHE A 63 5.69 -5.77 4.78
CA PHE A 63 5.30 -7.18 4.86
C PHE A 63 5.64 -7.98 3.60
N ALA A 64 5.66 -7.33 2.43
CA ALA A 64 6.09 -7.96 1.19
C ALA A 64 7.62 -8.16 1.14
N VAL A 65 8.39 -7.17 1.61
CA VAL A 65 9.86 -7.21 1.59
C VAL A 65 10.39 -7.76 2.90
N LYS A 66 11.15 -8.86 2.84
CA LYS A 66 11.81 -9.42 4.02
C LYS A 66 13.04 -8.58 4.41
N PRO A 67 13.33 -8.36 5.70
CA PRO A 67 14.61 -7.79 6.16
C PRO A 67 15.80 -8.57 5.61
N GLY A 68 16.80 -7.87 5.07
CA GLY A 68 17.95 -8.46 4.39
C GLY A 68 17.62 -9.13 3.05
N GLY A 69 16.40 -8.94 2.54
CA GLY A 69 15.92 -9.51 1.28
C GLY A 69 16.48 -8.79 0.06
N ARG A 70 16.46 -9.46 -1.10
CA ARG A 70 16.81 -8.86 -2.39
C ARG A 70 15.55 -8.29 -3.05
N ARG A 71 15.69 -7.28 -3.90
CA ARG A 71 14.61 -6.66 -4.70
C ARG A 71 13.60 -5.78 -3.92
N GLY A 72 14.06 -5.12 -2.85
CA GLY A 72 13.21 -4.19 -2.08
C GLY A 72 12.54 -3.10 -2.92
N LEU A 73 13.30 -2.46 -3.81
CA LEU A 73 12.79 -1.39 -4.69
C LEU A 73 11.64 -1.86 -5.61
N PRO A 74 11.83 -2.86 -6.50
CA PRO A 74 10.77 -3.26 -7.40
C PRO A 74 9.61 -3.96 -6.67
N LEU A 75 9.85 -4.72 -5.59
CA LEU A 75 8.77 -5.41 -4.88
C LEU A 75 7.89 -4.42 -4.11
N GLY A 76 8.49 -3.49 -3.37
CA GLY A 76 7.77 -2.44 -2.66
C GLY A 76 7.01 -1.51 -3.61
N GLY A 77 7.64 -1.11 -4.71
CA GLY A 77 6.99 -0.31 -5.76
C GLY A 77 5.78 -1.01 -6.40
N CYS A 78 5.89 -2.31 -6.68
CA CYS A 78 4.76 -3.10 -7.18
C CYS A 78 3.59 -3.14 -6.19
N VAL A 79 3.85 -3.30 -4.88
CA VAL A 79 2.78 -3.26 -3.86
C VAL A 79 2.05 -1.93 -3.90
N GLY A 80 2.78 -0.81 -3.93
CA GLY A 80 2.19 0.52 -3.98
C GLY A 80 1.37 0.77 -5.25
N LEU A 81 1.89 0.39 -6.42
CA LEU A 81 1.17 0.52 -7.68
C LEU A 81 -0.11 -0.33 -7.72
N ILE A 82 -0.02 -1.60 -7.35
CA ILE A 82 -1.18 -2.51 -7.36
C ILE A 82 -2.23 -2.02 -6.36
N TYR A 83 -1.80 -1.56 -5.18
CA TYR A 83 -2.70 -0.98 -4.18
C TYR A 83 -3.50 0.20 -4.73
N ILE A 84 -2.84 1.18 -5.36
CA ILE A 84 -3.52 2.36 -5.94
C ILE A 84 -4.45 1.93 -7.08
N ALA A 85 -3.97 1.04 -7.97
CA ALA A 85 -4.78 0.54 -9.08
C ALA A 85 -6.06 -0.17 -8.60
N LEU A 86 -5.96 -0.98 -7.55
CA LEU A 86 -7.13 -1.64 -6.95
C LEU A 86 -8.09 -0.64 -6.33
N GLY A 87 -7.60 0.31 -5.53
CA GLY A 87 -8.45 1.32 -4.90
C GLY A 87 -9.22 2.14 -5.93
N TYR A 88 -8.54 2.66 -6.94
CA TYR A 88 -9.18 3.43 -8.03
C TYR A 88 -10.08 2.55 -8.91
N GLY A 89 -9.71 1.29 -9.15
CA GLY A 89 -10.55 0.33 -9.86
C GLY A 89 -11.88 0.10 -9.14
N LEU A 90 -11.86 -0.12 -7.82
CA LEU A 90 -13.06 -0.27 -7.01
C LEU A 90 -13.94 0.97 -7.02
N VAL A 91 -13.33 2.16 -6.89
CA VAL A 91 -14.06 3.43 -6.96
C VAL A 91 -14.71 3.62 -8.34
N ALA A 92 -14.01 3.27 -9.43
CA ALA A 92 -14.57 3.35 -10.78
C ALA A 92 -15.81 2.45 -10.96
N LEU A 93 -15.85 1.28 -10.31
CA LEU A 93 -17.01 0.37 -10.34
C LEU A 93 -18.26 0.95 -9.66
N THR A 94 -18.11 1.91 -8.76
CA THR A 94 -19.27 2.54 -8.10
C THR A 94 -20.03 3.50 -9.01
N GLY A 95 -19.40 3.99 -10.09
CA GLY A 95 -19.97 5.02 -10.96
C GLY A 95 -20.08 6.42 -10.32
N VAL A 96 -19.63 6.58 -9.07
CA VAL A 96 -19.82 7.81 -8.28
C VAL A 96 -18.69 8.84 -8.50
N ALA A 97 -17.57 8.46 -9.10
CA ALA A 97 -16.34 9.26 -9.02
C ALA A 97 -15.90 9.98 -10.31
N MET A 98 -15.66 11.28 -10.18
CA MET A 98 -14.85 12.08 -11.11
C MET A 98 -13.35 11.75 -10.94
N ILE A 99 -12.91 10.58 -11.38
CA ILE A 99 -11.49 10.23 -11.42
C ILE A 99 -10.84 10.97 -12.60
N THR A 100 -10.15 12.07 -12.34
CA THR A 100 -9.35 12.74 -13.38
C THR A 100 -8.06 11.95 -13.64
N PRO A 101 -7.62 11.74 -14.90
CA PRO A 101 -6.36 11.07 -15.21
C PRO A 101 -5.14 11.66 -14.49
N LYS A 102 -5.10 12.98 -14.32
CA LYS A 102 -4.05 13.69 -13.58
C LYS A 102 -3.98 13.26 -12.11
N MET A 103 -5.13 13.09 -11.45
CA MET A 103 -5.18 12.67 -10.04
C MET A 103 -4.70 11.23 -9.89
N LEU A 104 -5.17 10.33 -10.75
CA LEU A 104 -4.71 8.94 -10.78
C LEU A 104 -3.19 8.86 -11.01
N ALA A 105 -2.65 9.63 -11.96
CA ALA A 105 -1.22 9.64 -12.23
C ALA A 105 -0.39 10.08 -11.01
N MET A 106 -0.81 11.12 -10.31
CA MET A 106 -0.14 11.59 -9.08
C MET A 106 -0.19 10.53 -7.97
N GLU A 107 -1.32 9.85 -7.82
CA GLU A 107 -1.50 8.79 -6.83
C GLU A 107 -0.66 7.56 -7.17
N MET A 108 -0.56 7.20 -8.46
CA MET A 108 0.33 6.14 -8.94
C MET A 108 1.80 6.47 -8.62
N VAL A 109 2.23 7.71 -8.90
CA VAL A 109 3.60 8.17 -8.58
C VAL A 109 3.86 8.11 -7.08
N MET A 110 2.92 8.60 -6.27
CA MET A 110 3.02 8.58 -4.82
C MET A 110 3.08 7.14 -4.28
N GLY A 111 2.18 6.26 -4.74
CA GLY A 111 2.18 4.86 -4.33
C GLY A 111 3.45 4.12 -4.73
N LEU A 112 3.93 4.34 -5.96
CA LEU A 112 5.21 3.80 -6.43
C LEU A 112 6.37 4.31 -5.55
N ALA A 113 6.44 5.62 -5.30
CA ALA A 113 7.51 6.24 -4.55
C ALA A 113 7.57 5.72 -3.11
N PHE A 114 6.46 5.80 -2.36
CA PHE A 114 6.41 5.36 -0.97
C PHE A 114 6.60 3.85 -0.83
N GLY A 115 5.99 3.06 -1.73
CA GLY A 115 6.17 1.62 -1.76
C GLY A 115 7.63 1.23 -2.02
N ALA A 116 8.26 1.83 -3.03
CA ALA A 116 9.66 1.58 -3.36
C ALA A 116 10.61 2.02 -2.25
N LEU A 117 10.41 3.21 -1.66
CA LEU A 117 11.21 3.72 -0.55
C LEU A 117 11.14 2.77 0.66
N CYS A 118 9.92 2.40 1.09
CA CYS A 118 9.73 1.46 2.19
C CYS A 118 10.35 0.09 1.88
N GLY A 119 10.21 -0.39 0.65
CA GLY A 119 10.82 -1.64 0.22
C GLY A 119 12.34 -1.60 0.25
N VAL A 120 12.97 -0.51 -0.20
CA VAL A 120 14.43 -0.33 -0.09
C VAL A 120 14.88 -0.30 1.35
N VAL A 121 14.22 0.49 2.20
CA VAL A 121 14.56 0.59 3.63
C VAL A 121 14.50 -0.81 4.27
N THR A 122 13.41 -1.54 4.05
CA THR A 122 13.21 -2.87 4.62
C THR A 122 14.27 -3.87 4.15
N ALA A 123 14.59 -3.88 2.86
CA ALA A 123 15.60 -4.78 2.29
C ALA A 123 17.00 -4.54 2.90
N ASN A 124 17.29 -3.31 3.34
CA ASN A 124 18.57 -2.96 3.96
C ASN A 124 18.59 -3.13 5.49
N LEU A 125 17.46 -3.48 6.12
CA LEU A 125 17.45 -3.81 7.54
C LEU A 125 18.20 -5.13 7.80
N PRO A 126 18.90 -5.27 8.94
CA PRO A 126 19.60 -6.50 9.29
C PRO A 126 18.60 -7.66 9.39
N ALA A 127 18.92 -8.77 8.72
CA ALA A 127 18.09 -9.97 8.78
C ALA A 127 17.95 -10.42 10.24
N LYS A 128 16.71 -10.73 10.67
CA LYS A 128 16.47 -11.29 12.00
C LYS A 128 17.21 -12.63 12.09
N ARG A 129 18.27 -12.67 12.91
CA ARG A 129 19.03 -13.90 13.15
C ARG A 129 18.15 -14.81 14.01
N VAL A 130 17.50 -15.79 13.40
CA VAL A 130 16.79 -16.83 14.15
C VAL A 130 17.88 -17.67 14.83
N VAL A 131 18.14 -17.40 16.11
CA VAL A 131 18.91 -18.29 16.96
C VAL A 131 18.07 -19.56 17.08
N ARG A 132 18.55 -20.63 16.46
CA ARG A 132 17.92 -21.96 16.51
C ARG A 132 18.05 -22.57 17.89
#